data_AF-A0A1D2UEV3-F1
#
_entry.id   AF-A0A1D2UEV3-F1
#
_cell.length_a   1.000
_cell.length_b   1.000
_cell.length_c   1.000
_cell.angle_alpha   90.00
_cell.angle_beta   90.00
_cell.angle_gamma   90.00
#
_symmetry.space_group_name_H-M   'P 1'
#
loop_
_entity.id
_entity.type
_entity.pdbx_description
1 polymer ?
#
loop_
_entity_poly.entity_id
_entity_poly.type
_entity_poly.pdbx_seq_one_letter_code
_entity_poly.pdbx_strand_id
1 'polypeptide(L)'
;MHNRNLIAALLKIFPAEWRSKYGLELSSLLERDPVTPSIVWNVLCSGLYQRVRKPPVWAGAALLLAVWFLLGLTANTMRAMSPENYSLFWKSYLPLELGVGYWMRRRGSSSPGLGTAYAVFIASMPMMALELLRSRNILNPTVLDLQGHVWRSGSGFTEFAYRGVSNRYEFLACVIVVLLSAIVALAAGWLGGQIADAVQAFRRIRISR
;
A
#
# COMPACT_ATOMS: atom_id res chain seq x y z
N MET A 1 -23.43 14.52 -23.29
CA MET A 1 -22.25 13.62 -23.37
C MET A 1 -21.40 13.58 -22.08
N HIS A 2 -21.29 14.67 -21.29
CA HIS A 2 -20.44 14.71 -20.09
C HIS A 2 -20.84 13.68 -19.00
N ASN A 3 -22.15 13.44 -18.80
CA ASN A 3 -22.65 12.56 -17.72
C ASN A 3 -22.30 11.08 -17.90
N ARG A 4 -22.24 10.57 -19.15
CA ARG A 4 -21.90 9.15 -19.38
C ARG A 4 -20.48 8.80 -18.95
N ASN A 5 -19.53 9.72 -19.16
CA ASN A 5 -18.15 9.52 -18.71
C ASN A 5 -18.05 9.54 -17.18
N LEU A 6 -18.79 10.43 -16.52
CA LEU A 6 -18.87 10.48 -15.06
C LEU A 6 -19.48 9.19 -14.49
N ILE A 7 -20.61 8.72 -15.03
CA ILE A 7 -21.26 7.48 -14.61
C ILE A 7 -20.31 6.29 -14.79
N ALA A 8 -19.64 6.20 -15.95
CA ALA A 8 -18.64 5.15 -16.20
C ALA A 8 -17.48 5.21 -15.20
N ALA A 9 -17.03 6.41 -14.81
CA ALA A 9 -16.00 6.58 -13.79
C ALA A 9 -16.49 6.15 -12.39
N LEU A 10 -17.73 6.53 -12.01
CA LEU A 10 -18.33 6.14 -10.73
C LEU A 10 -18.51 4.63 -10.60
N LEU A 11 -18.96 3.97 -11.67
CA LEU A 11 -19.13 2.52 -11.67
C LEU A 11 -17.80 1.79 -11.44
N LYS A 12 -16.66 2.29 -11.96
CA LYS A 12 -15.33 1.67 -11.76
C LYS A 12 -14.92 1.57 -10.30
N ILE A 13 -15.55 2.33 -9.40
CA ILE A 13 -15.31 2.29 -7.96
C ILE A 13 -15.91 1.02 -7.35
N PHE A 14 -16.90 0.40 -7.98
CA PHE A 14 -17.43 -0.88 -7.50
C PHE A 14 -16.53 -2.05 -7.94
N PRO A 15 -16.44 -3.13 -7.13
CA PRO A 15 -15.77 -4.36 -7.52
C PRO A 15 -16.30 -4.90 -8.86
N ALA A 16 -15.45 -5.56 -9.64
CA ALA A 16 -15.83 -6.09 -10.96
C ALA A 16 -17.02 -7.06 -10.87
N GLU A 17 -17.04 -7.95 -9.87
CA GLU A 17 -18.16 -8.86 -9.61
C GLU A 17 -19.47 -8.15 -9.25
N TRP A 18 -19.38 -7.00 -8.58
CA TRP A 18 -20.57 -6.21 -8.25
C TRP A 18 -21.10 -5.53 -9.51
N ARG A 19 -20.19 -4.93 -10.30
CA ARG A 19 -20.54 -4.28 -11.56
C ARG A 19 -21.17 -5.22 -12.57
N SER A 20 -20.70 -6.46 -12.67
CA SER A 20 -21.28 -7.42 -13.61
C SER A 20 -22.72 -7.78 -13.28
N LYS A 21 -23.12 -7.69 -12.01
CA LYS A 21 -24.48 -7.98 -11.55
C LYS A 21 -25.40 -6.76 -11.54
N TYR A 22 -24.93 -5.64 -11.02
CA TYR A 22 -25.76 -4.46 -10.72
C TYR A 22 -25.37 -3.19 -11.49
N GLY A 23 -24.28 -3.25 -12.27
CA GLY A 23 -23.74 -2.07 -12.93
C GLY A 23 -24.69 -1.46 -13.97
N LEU A 24 -25.42 -2.29 -14.71
CA LEU A 24 -26.38 -1.83 -15.72
C LEU A 24 -27.61 -1.17 -15.08
N GLU A 25 -28.13 -1.76 -14.01
CA GLU A 25 -29.24 -1.19 -13.23
C GLU A 25 -28.84 0.17 -12.63
N LEU A 26 -27.70 0.25 -11.93
CA LEU A 26 -27.22 1.51 -11.35
C LEU A 26 -26.93 2.55 -12.44
N SER A 27 -26.35 2.15 -13.57
CA SER A 27 -26.14 3.06 -14.71
C SER A 27 -27.46 3.64 -15.22
N SER A 28 -28.50 2.80 -15.37
CA SER A 28 -29.80 3.24 -15.86
C SER A 28 -30.50 4.21 -14.90
N LEU A 29 -30.36 3.99 -13.58
CA LEU A 29 -30.87 4.90 -12.56
C LEU A 29 -30.16 6.26 -12.62
N LEU A 30 -28.82 6.24 -12.76
CA LEU A 30 -28.01 7.46 -12.87
C LEU A 30 -28.19 8.20 -14.19
N GLU A 31 -28.60 7.52 -15.26
CA GLU A 31 -28.94 8.16 -16.54
C GLU A 31 -30.34 8.79 -16.53
N ARG A 32 -31.27 8.26 -15.71
CA ARG A 32 -32.64 8.77 -15.62
C ARG A 32 -32.75 10.05 -14.81
N ASP A 33 -31.98 10.15 -13.73
CA ASP A 33 -32.07 11.25 -12.76
C ASP A 33 -30.85 12.20 -12.90
N PRO A 34 -31.01 13.52 -12.67
CA PRO A 34 -29.88 14.44 -12.72
C PRO A 34 -28.82 14.09 -11.67
N VAL A 35 -27.58 13.90 -12.12
CA VAL A 35 -26.45 13.54 -11.24
C VAL A 35 -26.05 14.74 -10.39
N THR A 36 -26.54 14.79 -9.15
CA THR A 36 -26.19 15.80 -8.16
C THR A 36 -24.93 15.40 -7.38
N PRO A 37 -24.21 16.35 -6.76
CA PRO A 37 -23.04 16.04 -5.92
C PRO A 37 -23.35 15.08 -4.76
N SER A 38 -24.56 15.11 -4.20
CA SER A 38 -24.99 14.19 -3.14
C SER A 38 -25.14 12.76 -3.63
N ILE A 39 -25.69 12.56 -4.84
CA ILE A 39 -25.75 11.24 -5.50
C ILE A 39 -24.35 10.74 -5.77
N VAL A 40 -23.46 11.59 -6.32
CA VAL A 40 -22.05 11.25 -6.53
C VAL A 40 -21.43 10.75 -5.23
N TRP A 41 -21.55 11.51 -4.14
CA TRP A 41 -21.02 11.12 -2.83
C TRP A 41 -21.58 9.79 -2.32
N ASN A 42 -22.90 9.57 -2.40
CA ASN A 42 -23.52 8.31 -1.98
C ASN A 42 -23.00 7.10 -2.78
N VAL A 43 -22.82 7.28 -4.09
CA VAL A 43 -22.27 6.24 -4.98
C VAL A 43 -20.80 5.96 -4.65
N LEU A 44 -20.01 7.01 -4.38
CA LEU A 44 -18.63 6.88 -3.91
C LEU A 44 -18.55 6.07 -2.61
N CYS A 45 -19.29 6.48 -1.58
CA CYS A 45 -19.32 5.81 -0.27
C CYS A 45 -19.79 4.36 -0.38
N SER A 46 -20.84 4.10 -1.16
CA SER A 46 -21.35 2.74 -1.39
C SER A 46 -20.34 1.86 -2.12
N GLY A 47 -19.68 2.39 -3.15
CA GLY A 47 -18.65 1.67 -3.90
C GLY A 47 -17.44 1.34 -3.03
N LEU A 48 -16.99 2.30 -2.22
CA LEU A 48 -15.91 2.11 -1.25
C LEU A 48 -16.30 1.07 -0.18
N TYR A 49 -17.51 1.16 0.38
CA TYR A 49 -18.03 0.20 1.34
C TYR A 49 -18.05 -1.23 0.76
N GLN A 50 -18.51 -1.40 -0.49
CA GLN A 50 -18.49 -2.71 -1.14
C GLN A 50 -17.07 -3.26 -1.36
N ARG A 51 -16.11 -2.39 -1.68
CA ARG A 51 -14.69 -2.78 -1.76
C ARG A 51 -14.13 -3.19 -0.40
N VAL A 52 -14.52 -2.52 0.68
CA VAL A 52 -14.10 -2.88 2.03
C VAL A 52 -14.75 -4.20 2.49
N ARG A 53 -16.01 -4.46 2.12
CA ARG A 53 -16.74 -5.69 2.48
C ARG A 53 -16.16 -6.94 1.83
N LYS A 54 -15.64 -6.81 0.61
CA LYS A 54 -14.93 -7.88 -0.10
C LYS A 54 -13.56 -7.36 -0.52
N PRO A 55 -12.62 -7.24 0.43
CA PRO A 55 -11.34 -6.63 0.16
C PRO A 55 -10.62 -7.47 -0.90
N PRO A 56 -10.03 -6.83 -1.92
CA PRO A 56 -9.18 -7.55 -2.86
C PRO A 56 -8.02 -8.20 -2.09
N VAL A 57 -7.47 -9.30 -2.59
CA VAL A 57 -6.39 -10.05 -1.92
C VAL A 57 -5.24 -9.12 -1.51
N TRP A 58 -4.89 -8.14 -2.36
CA TRP A 58 -3.82 -7.18 -2.06
C TRP A 58 -4.10 -6.28 -0.86
N ALA A 59 -5.36 -6.02 -0.49
CA ALA A 59 -5.69 -5.17 0.65
C ALA A 59 -5.30 -5.84 1.98
N GLY A 60 -5.41 -7.18 2.08
CA GLY A 60 -4.91 -7.92 3.24
C GLY A 60 -3.39 -7.81 3.38
N ALA A 61 -2.67 -7.85 2.26
CA ALA A 61 -1.23 -7.62 2.26
C ALA A 61 -0.87 -6.16 2.58
N ALA A 62 -1.65 -5.19 2.08
CA ALA A 62 -1.44 -3.78 2.39
C ALA A 62 -1.58 -3.52 3.89
N LEU A 63 -2.59 -4.14 4.52
CA LEU A 63 -2.77 -4.06 5.97
C LEU A 63 -1.60 -4.71 6.73
N LEU A 64 -1.15 -5.90 6.32
CA LEU A 64 -0.01 -6.56 6.94
C LEU A 64 1.26 -5.69 6.87
N LEU A 65 1.56 -5.13 5.69
CA LEU A 65 2.70 -4.25 5.47
C LEU A 65 2.57 -2.95 6.27
N ALA A 66 1.37 -2.36 6.32
CA ALA A 66 1.11 -1.18 7.13
C ALA A 66 1.32 -1.44 8.62
N VAL A 67 0.85 -2.59 9.14
CA VAL A 67 1.11 -3.00 10.52
C VAL A 67 2.59 -3.20 10.77
N TRP A 68 3.31 -3.85 9.84
CA TRP A 68 4.77 -4.00 9.92
C TRP A 68 5.48 -2.66 10.02
N PHE A 69 5.11 -1.69 9.17
CA PHE A 69 5.64 -0.32 9.24
C PHE A 69 5.34 0.35 10.58
N LEU A 70 4.10 0.27 11.07
CA LEU A 70 3.72 0.87 12.35
C LEU A 70 4.48 0.22 13.52
N LEU A 71 4.74 -1.08 13.47
CA LEU A 71 5.59 -1.76 14.46
C LEU A 71 7.03 -1.23 14.42
N GLY A 72 7.61 -1.04 13.24
CA GLY A 72 8.94 -0.42 13.10
C GLY A 72 8.98 0.99 13.67
N LEU A 73 7.98 1.81 13.34
CA LEU A 73 7.86 3.19 13.80
C LEU A 73 7.71 3.27 15.33
N THR A 74 6.79 2.48 15.89
CA THR A 74 6.53 2.45 17.34
C THR A 74 7.71 1.89 18.11
N ALA A 75 8.33 0.79 17.64
CA ALA A 75 9.51 0.23 18.28
C ALA A 75 10.66 1.25 18.31
N ASN A 76 10.90 1.97 17.21
CA ASN A 76 11.93 3.00 17.15
C ASN A 76 11.61 4.23 18.02
N THR A 77 10.33 4.52 18.24
CA THR A 77 9.89 5.62 19.12
C THR A 77 10.01 5.25 20.61
N MET A 78 9.67 4.00 20.97
CA MET A 78 9.76 3.52 22.35
C MET A 78 11.21 3.35 22.81
N ARG A 79 12.09 2.89 21.91
CA ARG A 79 13.52 2.77 22.16
C ARG A 79 14.25 2.95 20.83
N ALA A 80 15.08 3.98 20.74
CA ALA A 80 15.89 4.22 19.55
C ALA A 80 16.65 2.94 19.17
N MET A 81 16.43 2.46 17.95
CA MET A 81 17.13 1.28 17.45
C MET A 81 18.58 1.66 17.17
N SER A 82 19.52 0.74 17.44
CA SER A 82 20.88 0.90 16.94
C SER A 82 20.87 0.92 15.39
N PRO A 83 21.85 1.57 14.74
CA PRO A 83 21.92 1.61 13.28
C PRO A 83 21.86 0.22 12.62
N GLU A 84 22.45 -0.78 13.25
CA GLU A 84 22.48 -2.17 12.76
C GLU A 84 21.10 -2.82 12.82
N ASN A 85 20.41 -2.71 13.96
CA ASN A 85 19.07 -3.26 14.14
C ASN A 85 18.06 -2.57 13.22
N TYR A 86 18.22 -1.27 13.05
CA TYR A 86 17.41 -0.47 12.15
C TYR A 86 17.64 -0.88 10.68
N SER A 87 18.90 -1.05 10.26
CA SER A 87 19.22 -1.57 8.93
C SER A 87 18.64 -2.96 8.70
N LEU A 88 18.72 -3.85 9.69
CA LEU A 88 18.16 -5.20 9.62
C LEU A 88 16.63 -5.17 9.48
N PHE A 89 15.95 -4.30 10.24
CA PHE A 89 14.50 -4.11 10.13
C PHE A 89 14.09 -3.75 8.71
N TRP A 90 14.78 -2.82 8.05
CA TRP A 90 14.47 -2.45 6.66
C TRP A 90 14.86 -3.52 5.64
N LYS A 91 15.97 -4.22 5.85
CA LYS A 91 16.36 -5.36 5.00
C LYS A 91 15.35 -6.50 5.06
N SER A 92 14.64 -6.67 6.18
CA SER A 92 13.58 -7.67 6.31
C SER A 92 12.35 -7.39 5.44
N TYR A 93 12.24 -6.18 4.89
CA TYR A 93 11.12 -5.76 4.05
C TYR A 93 11.08 -6.55 2.72
N LEU A 94 12.23 -6.83 2.12
CA LEU A 94 12.30 -7.59 0.86
C LEU A 94 11.80 -9.05 1.01
N PRO A 95 12.24 -9.84 2.03
CA PRO A 95 11.62 -11.12 2.35
C PRO A 95 10.11 -11.05 2.61
N LEU A 96 9.64 -9.97 3.23
CA LEU A 96 8.21 -9.76 3.49
C LEU A 96 7.44 -9.55 2.19
N GLU A 97 7.95 -8.74 1.26
CA GLU A 97 7.37 -8.53 -0.07
C GLU A 97 7.34 -9.83 -0.91
N LEU A 98 8.42 -10.62 -0.86
CA LEU A 98 8.46 -11.97 -1.45
C LEU A 98 7.37 -12.87 -0.86
N GLY A 99 7.23 -12.89 0.47
CA GLY A 99 6.21 -13.65 1.17
C GLY A 99 4.78 -13.21 0.83
N VAL A 100 4.56 -11.90 0.68
CA VAL A 100 3.30 -11.33 0.20
C VAL A 100 2.99 -11.81 -1.21
N GLY A 101 3.94 -11.74 -2.14
CA GLY A 101 3.76 -12.24 -3.50
C GLY A 101 3.41 -13.73 -3.54
N TYR A 102 4.11 -14.53 -2.76
CA TYR A 102 3.82 -15.95 -2.57
C TYR A 102 2.38 -16.17 -2.06
N TRP A 103 2.01 -15.47 -0.99
CA TRP A 103 0.67 -15.57 -0.40
C TRP A 103 -0.44 -15.13 -1.37
N MET A 104 -0.24 -14.02 -2.09
CA MET A 104 -1.20 -13.54 -3.10
C MET A 104 -1.43 -14.57 -4.19
N ARG A 105 -0.35 -15.21 -4.68
CA ARG A 105 -0.46 -16.26 -5.68
C ARG A 105 -1.23 -17.47 -5.16
N ARG A 106 -0.98 -17.89 -3.92
CA ARG A 106 -1.75 -18.96 -3.23
C ARG A 106 -3.23 -18.64 -3.07
N ARG A 107 -3.60 -17.35 -3.03
CA ARG A 107 -4.98 -16.86 -2.95
C ARG A 107 -5.62 -16.61 -4.32
N GLY A 108 -4.99 -17.07 -5.40
CA GLY A 108 -5.56 -17.01 -6.75
C GLY A 108 -5.31 -15.70 -7.50
N SER A 109 -4.39 -14.85 -7.03
CA SER A 109 -4.00 -13.67 -7.79
C SER A 109 -3.32 -14.07 -9.11
N SER A 110 -3.78 -13.49 -10.22
CA SER A 110 -3.15 -13.65 -11.53
C SER A 110 -1.90 -12.78 -11.68
N SER A 111 -1.77 -11.71 -10.88
CA SER A 111 -0.68 -10.74 -10.94
C SER A 111 -0.11 -10.43 -9.55
N PRO A 112 0.53 -11.40 -8.87
CA PRO A 112 1.05 -11.22 -7.50
C PRO A 112 2.06 -10.06 -7.38
N GLY A 113 2.87 -9.81 -8.41
CA GLY A 113 3.79 -8.66 -8.44
C GLY A 113 3.06 -7.31 -8.38
N LEU A 114 2.08 -7.08 -9.26
CA LEU A 114 1.28 -5.84 -9.24
C LEU A 114 0.52 -5.69 -7.93
N GLY A 115 -0.08 -6.77 -7.42
CA GLY A 115 -0.76 -6.74 -6.13
C GLY A 115 0.18 -6.35 -4.98
N THR A 116 1.41 -6.86 -4.98
CA THR A 116 2.43 -6.53 -3.97
C THR A 116 2.87 -5.08 -4.07
N ALA A 117 3.09 -4.56 -5.29
CA ALA A 117 3.41 -3.15 -5.52
C ALA A 117 2.29 -2.22 -5.03
N TYR A 118 1.03 -2.53 -5.33
CA TYR A 118 -0.12 -1.78 -4.79
C TYR A 118 -0.19 -1.85 -3.27
N ALA A 119 0.07 -3.03 -2.69
CA ALA A 119 0.06 -3.21 -1.25
C ALA A 119 1.11 -2.34 -0.56
N VAL A 120 2.34 -2.30 -1.09
CA VAL A 120 3.42 -1.43 -0.59
C VAL A 120 3.06 0.05 -0.75
N PHE A 121 2.57 0.46 -1.93
CA PHE A 121 2.16 1.85 -2.16
C PHE A 121 1.13 2.33 -1.13
N ILE A 122 0.08 1.52 -0.89
CA ILE A 122 -0.97 1.85 0.08
C ILE A 122 -0.43 1.79 1.51
N ALA A 123 0.38 0.79 1.85
CA ALA A 123 0.97 0.65 3.18
C ALA A 123 1.91 1.81 3.54
N SER A 124 2.49 2.49 2.54
CA SER A 124 3.34 3.67 2.72
C SER A 124 2.57 4.98 2.88
N MET A 125 1.25 5.02 2.63
CA MET A 125 0.45 6.25 2.74
C MET A 125 0.49 6.89 4.14
N PRO A 126 0.39 6.14 5.26
CA PRO A 126 0.54 6.72 6.59
C PRO A 126 1.88 7.44 6.78
N MET A 127 2.97 6.90 6.24
CA MET A 127 4.29 7.54 6.29
C MET A 127 4.31 8.83 5.47
N MET A 128 3.78 8.81 4.25
CA MET A 128 3.66 10.02 3.43
C MET A 128 2.82 11.11 4.12
N ALA A 129 1.75 10.71 4.81
CA ALA A 129 0.91 11.64 5.57
C ALA A 129 1.67 12.24 6.75
N LEU A 130 2.43 11.44 7.51
CA LEU A 130 3.28 11.93 8.60
C LEU A 130 4.34 12.91 8.09
N GLU A 131 5.00 12.61 6.97
CA GLU A 131 5.98 13.50 6.35
C GLU A 131 5.34 14.79 5.83
N LEU A 132 4.13 14.70 5.27
CA LEU A 132 3.38 15.89 4.85
C LEU A 132 3.07 16.80 6.05
N LEU A 133 2.56 16.22 7.15
CA LEU A 133 2.28 16.96 8.39
C LEU A 133 3.55 17.57 8.98
N ARG A 134 4.68 16.86 8.92
CA ARG A 134 5.99 17.36 9.35
C ARG A 134 6.50 18.51 8.49
N SER A 135 6.43 18.38 7.17
CA SER A 135 6.83 19.43 6.21
C SER A 135 6.05 20.75 6.36
N ARG A 136 4.87 20.67 6.99
CA ARG A 136 4.00 21.82 7.31
C ARG A 136 4.20 22.34 8.73
N ASN A 137 5.19 21.84 9.47
CA ASN A 137 5.42 22.12 10.89
C ASN A 137 4.20 21.82 11.80
N ILE A 138 3.28 20.95 11.36
CA ILE A 138 2.10 20.55 12.15
C ILE A 138 2.50 19.48 13.17
N LEU A 139 3.36 18.53 12.77
CA LEU A 139 3.92 17.50 13.64
C LEU A 139 5.45 17.55 13.61
N ASN A 140 6.07 17.74 14.78
CA ASN A 140 7.52 17.66 14.93
C ASN A 140 7.85 16.42 15.77
N PRO A 141 7.97 15.22 15.16
CA PRO A 141 8.34 14.03 15.91
C PRO A 141 9.71 14.27 16.53
N THR A 142 9.76 14.33 17.87
CA THR A 142 11.01 14.50 18.60
C THR A 142 11.63 13.11 18.72
N VAL A 143 12.63 12.82 17.90
CA VAL A 143 13.42 11.60 18.04
C VAL A 143 14.47 11.87 19.12
N LEU A 144 14.52 11.04 20.15
CA LEU A 144 15.54 11.12 21.18
C LEU A 144 16.67 10.14 20.84
N ASP A 145 17.92 10.51 21.10
CA ASP A 145 19.04 9.57 21.01
C ASP A 145 19.04 8.61 22.22
N LEU A 146 19.99 7.68 22.24
CA LEU A 146 20.18 6.75 23.34
C LEU A 146 20.47 7.43 24.69
N GLN A 147 20.83 8.72 24.68
CA GLN A 147 21.15 9.53 25.85
C GLN A 147 19.99 10.47 26.24
N GLY A 148 18.87 10.45 25.51
CA GLY A 148 17.71 11.30 25.76
C GLY A 148 17.84 12.72 25.19
N HIS A 149 18.87 13.02 24.39
CA HIS A 149 18.97 14.29 23.68
C HIS A 149 18.10 14.29 22.43
N VAL A 150 17.62 15.47 22.03
CA VAL A 150 16.89 15.63 20.77
C VAL A 150 17.81 15.29 19.60
N TRP A 151 17.66 14.10 19.06
CA TRP A 151 18.40 13.60 17.93
C TRP A 151 17.71 14.07 16.66
N ARG A 152 18.24 15.13 16.06
CA ARG A 152 17.71 15.68 14.79
C ARG A 152 18.03 14.83 13.56
N SER A 153 18.69 13.68 13.72
CA SER A 153 19.14 12.83 12.60
C SER A 153 18.65 11.40 12.74
N GLY A 154 17.35 11.14 12.49
CA GLY A 154 16.86 9.76 12.44
C GLY A 154 17.30 9.05 11.17
N SER A 155 18.11 7.99 11.29
CA SER A 155 18.51 7.12 10.17
C SER A 155 17.32 6.30 9.63
N GLY A 156 17.08 6.25 8.30
CA GLY A 156 15.89 5.63 7.66
C GLY A 156 15.38 6.18 6.34
N PHE A 157 14.18 5.77 5.90
CA PHE A 157 13.46 6.36 4.74
C PHE A 157 13.38 7.90 4.87
N THR A 158 13.31 8.36 6.13
CA THR A 158 13.52 9.73 6.60
C THR A 158 14.94 10.25 6.33
N GLU A 159 16.00 9.50 6.63
CA GLU A 159 17.40 9.88 6.35
C GLU A 159 17.73 10.03 4.87
N PHE A 160 17.13 9.23 3.99
CA PHE A 160 17.29 9.40 2.55
C PHE A 160 16.63 10.71 2.06
N ALA A 161 15.51 11.10 2.66
CA ALA A 161 14.92 12.43 2.46
C ALA A 161 15.74 13.56 3.13
N TYR A 162 16.41 13.28 4.25
CA TYR A 162 17.16 14.24 5.07
C TYR A 162 18.60 14.53 4.61
N ARG A 163 19.35 13.53 4.13
CA ARG A 163 20.78 13.70 3.76
C ARG A 163 20.98 14.25 2.35
N GLY A 164 20.01 14.04 1.45
CA GLY A 164 20.16 14.38 0.03
C GLY A 164 19.59 15.74 -0.36
N VAL A 165 18.73 16.35 0.46
CA VAL A 165 17.96 17.50 0.00
C VAL A 165 17.72 18.49 1.14
N SER A 166 18.32 19.68 1.02
CA SER A 166 17.88 20.87 1.77
C SER A 166 16.36 21.00 1.73
N ASN A 167 15.70 21.27 2.88
CA ASN A 167 14.26 21.44 3.21
C ASN A 167 13.17 21.59 2.10
N ARG A 168 13.49 21.97 0.86
CA ARG A 168 12.53 22.25 -0.22
C ARG A 168 12.00 21.02 -0.97
N TYR A 169 12.64 19.84 -0.90
CA TYR A 169 12.17 18.66 -1.66
C TYR A 169 11.95 17.39 -0.82
N GLU A 170 11.80 17.49 0.50
CA GLU A 170 11.60 16.32 1.38
C GLU A 170 10.35 15.50 1.01
N PHE A 171 9.23 16.17 0.71
CA PHE A 171 8.01 15.49 0.29
C PHE A 171 8.17 14.79 -1.07
N LEU A 172 8.82 15.47 -2.04
CA LEU A 172 9.06 14.89 -3.36
C LEU A 172 10.00 13.68 -3.28
N ALA A 173 11.04 13.76 -2.44
CA ALA A 173 11.92 12.63 -2.16
C ALA A 173 11.12 11.46 -1.58
N CYS A 174 10.25 11.70 -0.58
CA CYS A 174 9.37 10.66 -0.02
C CYS A 174 8.50 10.00 -1.10
N VAL A 175 7.86 10.78 -1.98
CA VAL A 175 7.07 10.24 -3.11
C VAL A 175 7.95 9.37 -4.02
N ILE A 176 9.13 9.84 -4.40
CA ILE A 176 10.05 9.10 -5.27
C ILE A 176 10.45 7.78 -4.62
N VAL A 177 10.82 7.78 -3.35
CA VAL A 177 11.23 6.53 -2.67
C VAL A 177 10.04 5.56 -2.58
N VAL A 178 8.81 6.03 -2.31
CA VAL A 178 7.62 5.15 -2.32
C VAL A 178 7.41 4.52 -3.71
N LEU A 179 7.60 5.28 -4.78
CA LEU A 179 7.50 4.76 -6.15
C LEU A 179 8.60 3.73 -6.45
N LEU A 180 9.85 4.00 -6.05
CA LEU A 180 10.96 3.07 -6.20
C LEU A 180 10.74 1.79 -5.39
N SER A 181 10.26 1.90 -4.16
CA SER A 181 9.88 0.75 -3.34
C SER A 181 8.77 -0.07 -3.99
N ALA A 182 7.77 0.56 -4.61
CA ALA A 182 6.73 -0.16 -5.34
C ALA A 182 7.29 -0.95 -6.54
N ILE A 183 8.33 -0.45 -7.22
CA ILE A 183 9.01 -1.18 -8.30
C ILE A 183 9.76 -2.40 -7.77
N VAL A 184 10.49 -2.24 -6.66
CA VAL A 184 11.19 -3.36 -6.00
C VAL A 184 10.18 -4.42 -5.54
N ALA A 185 9.09 -3.97 -4.91
CA ALA A 185 7.98 -4.80 -4.47
C ALA A 185 7.29 -5.54 -5.61
N LEU A 186 7.22 -4.94 -6.81
CA LEU A 186 6.71 -5.61 -8.01
C LEU A 186 7.56 -6.82 -8.38
N ALA A 187 8.88 -6.65 -8.42
CA ALA A 187 9.82 -7.71 -8.75
C ALA A 187 9.83 -8.81 -7.66
N ALA A 188 9.90 -8.41 -6.39
CA ALA A 188 9.83 -9.31 -5.24
C ALA A 188 8.51 -10.09 -5.22
N GLY A 189 7.38 -9.41 -5.42
CA GLY A 189 6.07 -10.04 -5.46
C GLY A 189 5.90 -11.02 -6.62
N TRP A 190 6.48 -10.70 -7.80
CA TRP A 190 6.50 -11.61 -8.94
C TRP A 190 7.32 -12.87 -8.64
N LEU A 191 8.55 -12.71 -8.11
CA LEU A 191 9.40 -13.83 -7.70
C LEU A 191 8.71 -14.72 -6.66
N GLY A 192 8.09 -14.12 -5.64
CA GLY A 192 7.30 -14.84 -4.64
C GLY A 192 6.18 -15.66 -5.27
N GLY A 193 5.50 -15.11 -6.28
CA GLY A 193 4.51 -15.81 -7.07
C GLY A 193 5.07 -17.02 -7.81
N GLN A 194 6.23 -16.89 -8.47
CA GLN A 194 6.89 -18.00 -9.16
C GLN A 194 7.27 -19.13 -8.19
N ILE A 195 7.78 -18.79 -7.00
CA ILE A 195 8.07 -19.77 -5.95
C ILE A 195 6.81 -20.52 -5.53
N ALA A 196 5.67 -19.83 -5.40
CA ALA A 196 4.39 -20.46 -5.07
C ALA A 196 3.92 -21.48 -6.13
N ASP A 197 4.14 -21.17 -7.41
CA ASP A 197 3.79 -22.06 -8.52
C ASP A 197 4.72 -23.29 -8.56
N ALA A 198 6.04 -23.09 -8.37
CA ALA A 198 7.01 -24.18 -8.30
C ALA A 198 6.73 -25.15 -7.14
N VAL A 199 6.42 -24.63 -5.95
CA VAL A 199 6.03 -25.45 -4.79
C VAL A 199 4.75 -26.25 -5.06
N GLN A 200 3.78 -25.68 -5.77
CA GLN A 200 2.56 -26.39 -6.14
C GLN A 200 2.82 -27.49 -7.16
N ALA A 201 3.65 -27.23 -8.19
CA ALA A 201 4.03 -28.23 -9.18
C ALA A 201 4.73 -29.43 -8.52
N PHE A 202 5.68 -29.17 -7.62
CA PHE A 202 6.38 -30.22 -6.88
C PHE A 202 5.43 -31.07 -6.03
N ARG A 203 4.46 -30.45 -5.35
CA ARG A 203 3.45 -31.18 -4.56
C ARG A 203 2.58 -32.10 -5.41
N ARG A 204 2.22 -31.70 -6.64
CA ARG A 204 1.44 -32.55 -7.56
C ARG A 204 2.21 -33.80 -7.97
N ILE A 205 3.50 -33.66 -8.29
CA ILE A 205 4.37 -34.79 -8.68
C ILE A 205 4.50 -35.81 -7.54
N ARG A 206 4.55 -35.34 -6.29
CA ARG A 206 4.68 -36.23 -5.13
C ARG A 206 3.43 -37.06 -4.85
N ILE A 207 2.23 -36.55 -5.17
CA ILE A 207 0.97 -37.26 -4.93
C ILE A 207 0.70 -38.32 -6.01
N SER A 208 1.29 -38.17 -7.19
CA SER A 208 1.14 -39.13 -8.29
C SER A 208 2.09 -40.33 -8.24
N ARG A 209 2.93 -40.45 -7.20
CA ARG A 209 3.85 -41.56 -6.98
C ARG A 209 3.42 -42.33 -5.74
#